data_AF-A0AAV9UI33-F1
#
_entry.id   AF-A0AAV9UI33-F1
#
_cell.length_a   1.000
_cell.length_b   1.000
_cell.length_c   1.000
_cell.angle_alpha   90.00
_cell.angle_beta   90.00
_cell.angle_gamma   90.00
#
_symmetry.space_group_name_H-M   'P 1'
#
loop_
_entity.id
_entity.type
_entity.pdbx_description
1 polymer ?
#
loop_
_entity_poly.entity_id
_entity_poly.type
_entity_poly.pdbx_seq_one_letter_code
_entity_poly.pdbx_strand_id
1 'polypeptide(L)' 'MIPNGHEDDVPDEWNERIQKTGCSEENERLQICFSQYKDWRVCQKQLQEFRDCWGKHMADQKPVNEEPEVNRA' A
#
# COMPACT_ATOMS: atom_id res chain seq x y z
N MET A 1 9.16 15.24 -27.28
CA MET A 1 9.11 15.74 -25.89
C MET A 1 7.71 15.42 -25.39
N ILE A 2 7.55 14.34 -24.62
CA ILE A 2 6.27 13.99 -24.00
C ILE A 2 6.24 14.72 -22.65
N PRO A 3 5.29 15.63 -22.38
CA PRO A 3 5.10 16.16 -21.04
C PRO A 3 4.20 15.16 -20.29
N ASN A 4 4.81 14.14 -19.67
CA ASN A 4 4.08 13.30 -18.73
C ASN A 4 3.95 14.09 -17.43
N GLY A 5 2.71 14.53 -17.17
CA GLY A 5 2.31 15.11 -15.91
C GLY A 5 2.65 14.18 -14.76
N HIS A 6 3.34 14.76 -13.79
CA HIS A 6 3.57 14.33 -12.42
C HIS A 6 2.52 13.32 -11.92
N GLU A 7 2.93 12.07 -11.69
CA GLU A 7 2.22 11.13 -10.83
C GLU A 7 2.36 11.51 -9.34
N ASP A 8 3.20 12.51 -9.04
CA ASP A 8 3.54 12.94 -7.67
C ASP A 8 2.53 13.93 -7.03
N ASP A 9 1.54 14.46 -7.77
CA ASP A 9 0.54 15.42 -7.24
C ASP A 9 -0.80 14.77 -6.84
N VAL A 10 -0.98 13.47 -7.10
CA VAL A 10 -2.15 12.72 -6.62
C VAL A 10 -1.75 12.02 -5.33
N PRO A 11 -2.40 12.30 -4.18
CA PRO A 11 -2.21 11.48 -3.00
C PRO A 11 -2.56 10.05 -3.39
N ASP A 12 -1.56 9.19 -3.39
CA ASP A 12 -1.71 7.78 -3.71
C ASP A 12 -2.94 7.26 -2.96
N GLU A 13 -3.97 6.79 -3.66
CA GLU A 13 -5.24 6.41 -3.02
C GLU A 13 -4.99 5.40 -1.88
N TRP A 14 -3.92 4.61 -2.03
CA TRP A 14 -3.40 3.71 -1.01
C TRP A 14 -2.96 4.43 0.27
N ASN A 15 -2.19 5.51 0.17
CA ASN A 15 -1.78 6.31 1.32
C ASN A 15 -2.98 6.94 2.04
N GLU A 16 -3.96 7.45 1.30
CA GLU A 16 -5.17 8.03 1.89
C GLU A 16 -5.98 6.97 2.66
N ARG A 17 -6.16 5.78 2.06
CA ARG A 17 -6.77 4.63 2.72
C ARG A 17 -6.00 4.26 4.00
N ILE A 18 -4.67 4.29 3.96
CA ILE A 18 -3.87 3.96 5.13
C ILE A 18 -4.05 4.93 6.27
N GLN A 19 -4.00 6.23 5.98
CA GLN A 19 -4.22 7.27 6.99
C GLN A 19 -5.60 7.14 7.64
N LYS A 20 -6.64 6.74 6.89
CA LYS A 20 -8.01 6.53 7.42
C LYS A 20 -8.11 5.34 8.39
N THR A 21 -7.26 4.33 8.27
CA THR A 21 -7.27 3.16 9.17
C THR A 21 -6.53 3.42 10.49
N GLY A 22 -5.63 4.39 10.56
CA GLY A 22 -4.73 4.54 11.71
C GLY A 22 -3.54 3.58 11.71
N CYS A 23 -3.42 2.69 10.71
CA CYS A 23 -2.28 1.77 10.54
C CYS A 23 -1.08 2.40 9.81
N SER A 24 -0.96 3.73 9.86
CA SER A 24 0.08 4.46 9.12
C SER A 24 1.47 4.24 9.70
N GLU A 25 1.59 4.01 11.00
CA GLU A 25 2.87 3.77 11.67
C GLU A 25 3.48 2.42 11.24
N GLU A 26 2.66 1.36 11.17
CA GLU A 26 3.10 0.06 10.69
C GLU A 26 3.46 0.10 9.20
N ASN A 27 2.70 0.84 8.40
CA ASN A 27 3.04 1.08 7.00
C ASN A 27 4.37 1.85 6.87
N GLU A 28 4.61 2.89 7.67
CA GLU A 28 5.87 3.62 7.66
C GLU A 28 7.06 2.72 8.00
N ARG A 29 6.93 1.87 9.03
CA ARG A 29 7.97 0.88 9.38
C ARG A 29 8.26 -0.10 8.24
N LEU A 30 7.23 -0.54 7.53
CA LEU A 30 7.38 -1.39 6.34
C LEU A 30 8.10 -0.63 5.21
N GLN A 31 7.72 0.62 4.94
CA GLN A 31 8.36 1.46 3.93
C GLN A 31 9.82 1.75 4.26
N ILE A 32 10.16 2.00 5.52
CA ILE A 32 11.54 2.17 5.98
C ILE A 32 12.35 0.89 5.73
N CYS A 33 11.81 -0.28 6.13
CA CYS A 33 12.49 -1.55 5.91
C CYS A 33 12.71 -1.82 4.41
N PHE A 34 11.66 -1.63 3.60
CA PHE A 34 11.76 -1.81 2.16
C PHE A 34 12.72 -0.78 1.54
N SER A 35 12.75 0.45 2.03
CA SER A 35 13.69 1.46 1.54
C SER A 35 15.14 1.08 1.79
N GLN A 36 15.43 0.44 2.93
CA GLN A 36 16.78 -0.01 3.28
C GLN A 36 17.21 -1.26 2.50
N TYR A 37 16.38 -2.29 2.48
CA TYR A 37 16.78 -3.61 1.94
C TYR A 37 16.32 -3.84 0.50
N LYS A 38 15.31 -3.07 0.04
CA LYS A 38 14.62 -3.26 -1.24
C LYS A 38 14.12 -4.70 -1.45
N ASP A 39 13.96 -5.45 -0.36
CA ASP A 39 13.51 -6.84 -0.34
C ASP A 39 12.45 -7.03 0.73
N TRP A 40 11.20 -7.23 0.28
CA TRP A 40 10.05 -7.42 1.14
C TRP A 40 10.12 -8.71 1.97
N ARG A 41 10.93 -9.71 1.55
CA ARG A 41 11.08 -10.98 2.27
C ARG A 41 11.85 -10.79 3.57
N VAL A 42 12.76 -9.83 3.62
CA VAL A 42 13.47 -9.44 4.84
C VAL A 42 12.56 -8.65 5.78
N CYS A 43 11.58 -7.94 5.21
CA CYS A 43 10.60 -7.12 5.93
C CYS A 43 9.33 -7.87 6.34
N GLN A 44 9.37 -9.21 6.39
CA GLN A 44 8.21 -10.04 6.74
C GLN A 44 7.58 -9.66 8.08
N LYS A 45 8.40 -9.27 9.07
CA LYS A 45 7.91 -8.83 10.37
C LYS A 45 7.05 -7.56 10.26
N GLN A 46 7.58 -6.52 9.62
CA GLN A 46 6.87 -5.25 9.44
C GLN A 46 5.62 -5.44 8.56
N LEU A 47 5.71 -6.33 7.56
CA LEU A 47 4.59 -6.68 6.71
C LEU A 47 3.47 -7.37 7.50
N GLN A 48 3.81 -8.27 8.44
CA GLN A 48 2.81 -8.92 9.29
C GLN A 48 2.16 -7.93 10.26
N GLU A 49 2.95 -7.06 10.89
CA GLU A 49 2.43 -6.00 11.77
C GLU A 49 1.43 -5.10 11.02
N PHE A 50 1.79 -4.67 9.80
CA PHE A 50 0.89 -3.90 8.95
C PHE A 50 -0.37 -4.69 8.58
N ARG A 51 -0.26 -5.96 8.18
CA ARG A 51 -1.41 -6.82 7.85
C ARG A 51 -2.35 -7.05 9.03
N ASP A 52 -1.80 -7.23 10.23
CA ASP A 52 -2.59 -7.46 11.44
C ASP A 52 -3.37 -6.21 11.86
N CYS A 53 -2.78 -5.02 11.68
CA CYS A 53 -3.50 -3.77 11.84
C CYS A 53 -4.55 -3.60 10.73
N TRP A 54 -4.11 -3.69 9.47
CA TRP A 54 -4.96 -3.50 8.28
C TRP A 54 -6.17 -4.43 8.26
N GLY A 55 -5.97 -5.70 8.60
CA GLY A 55 -7.02 -6.72 8.62
C GLY A 55 -8.13 -6.42 9.62
N LYS A 56 -7.84 -5.75 10.73
CA LYS A 56 -8.87 -5.31 11.70
C LYS A 56 -9.75 -4.20 11.13
N HIS A 57 -9.20 -3.32 10.30
CA HIS A 57 -9.93 -2.22 9.67
C HIS A 57 -10.60 -2.61 8.35
N MET A 58 -10.06 -3.61 7.64
CA MET A 58 -10.62 -4.16 6.40
C MET A 58 -11.64 -5.29 6.62
N ALA A 59 -11.68 -5.92 7.79
CA ALA A 59 -12.80 -6.82 8.12
C ALA A 59 -14.16 -6.08 8.08
N ASP A 60 -14.15 -4.77 8.35
CA ASP A 60 -15.31 -3.88 8.19
C ASP A 60 -15.50 -3.34 6.76
N GLN A 61 -14.48 -3.44 5.89
CA GLN A 61 -14.54 -2.99 4.49
C GLN A 61 -14.25 -4.16 3.54
N LYS A 62 -15.33 -4.79 3.07
CA LYS A 62 -15.33 -5.81 2.01
C LYS A 62 -14.26 -5.49 0.93
N PRO A 63 -13.40 -6.45 0.55
CA PRO A 63 -12.31 -6.17 -0.37
C PRO A 63 -12.85 -5.65 -1.70
N VAL A 64 -12.36 -4.49 -2.14
CA VAL A 64 -12.51 -4.04 -3.52
C VAL A 64 -11.48 -4.81 -4.33
N ASN A 65 -11.92 -5.97 -4.81
CA ASN A 65 -11.31 -6.65 -5.93
C ASN A 65 -11.49 -5.79 -7.18
N GLU A 66 -10.49 -4.95 -7.47
CA GLU A 66 -10.33 -4.30 -8.76
C GLU A 66 -8.95 -4.62 -9.32
N GLU A 67 -8.93 -5.57 -10.26
CA GLU A 67 -8.40 -5.34 -11.61
C GLU A 67 -9.23 -6.21 -12.56
N PRO A 68 -10.09 -5.65 -13.43
CA PRO A 68 -10.51 -6.36 -14.62
C PRO A 68 -9.31 -6.41 -15.57
N GLU A 69 -8.74 -7.60 -15.78
CA GLU A 69 -7.73 -7.84 -16.80
C GLU A 69 -8.24 -7.39 -18.19
N VAL A 70 -7.83 -6.19 -18.63
CA VAL A 70 -7.87 -5.80 -20.05
C VAL A 70 -6.75 -6.57 -20.76
N ASN A 71 -6.96 -7.86 -20.94
CA ASN A 71 -6.15 -8.70 -21.83
C ASN A 71 -6.77 -8.68 -23.22
N ARG A 72 -6.43 -7.59 -23.92
CA ARG A 72 -5.99 -7.54 -25.32
C ARG A 72 -5.91 -8.92 -26.01
N ALA A 73 -6.83 -9.15 -26.95
CA ALA A 73 -6.70 -10.08 -28.06
C ALA A 73 -7.04 -9.34 -29.36
#